data_AF-A0A7Y5E2A4-F1
#
_entry.id   AF-A0A7Y5E2A4-F1
#
_cell.length_a   1.000
_cell.length_b   1.000
_cell.length_c   1.000
_cell.angle_alpha   90.00
_cell.angle_beta   90.00
_cell.angle_gamma   90.00
#
_symmetry.space_group_name_H-M   'P 1'
#
loop_
_entity.id
_entity.type
_entity.pdbx_description
1 polymer ?
#
loop_
_entity_poly.entity_id
_entity_poly.type
_entity_poly.pdbx_seq_one_letter_code
_entity_poly.pdbx_strand_id
1 'polypeptide(L)'
;MTTTVNRPIVRSFLARFHKECAAHVRAGGHGVYWEEPKRARLVLPVPDDDNPSDLALFSLLDLGKQRWKVEEKGPFAGLATVLVPRSENWIVLRRVERDSVHPGPTRKVRFDCLACGACCKDNEVILFPVDVERFREAGRTDLMKPPLARRVNGKLVLTLLPETKRCRHLAKDNKCGIYTVRPDACSSFPVASECCLFARETELGIYDGLRPEA
;
A
#
# COMPACT_ATOMS: atom_id res chain seq x y z
N MET A 1 -10.99 8.15 12.67
CA MET A 1 -11.25 6.76 13.12
C MET A 1 -9.90 6.15 13.33
N THR A 2 -9.56 5.80 14.56
CA THR A 2 -8.23 5.28 14.85
C THR A 2 -8.21 3.78 14.68
N THR A 3 -7.32 3.28 13.81
CA THR A 3 -7.18 1.85 13.52
C THR A 3 -5.87 1.35 14.11
N THR A 4 -5.92 0.22 14.80
CA THR A 4 -4.73 -0.51 15.26
C THR A 4 -4.46 -1.64 14.28
N VAL A 5 -3.26 -1.70 13.74
CA VAL A 5 -2.86 -2.67 12.72
C VAL A 5 -1.61 -3.39 13.21
N ASN A 6 -1.55 -4.71 13.04
CA ASN A 6 -0.30 -5.44 13.21
C ASN A 6 0.42 -5.49 11.87
N ARG A 7 1.34 -4.55 11.63
CA ARG A 7 1.99 -4.44 10.33
C ARG A 7 3.14 -5.43 10.19
N PRO A 8 3.34 -6.03 9.01
CA PRO A 8 4.49 -6.87 8.71
C PRO A 8 5.76 -6.02 8.66
N ILE A 9 6.85 -6.52 9.22
CA ILE A 9 8.19 -5.93 9.10
C ILE A 9 8.88 -6.58 7.90
N VAL A 10 9.47 -5.77 7.02
CA VAL A 10 10.19 -6.23 5.84
C VAL A 10 11.66 -6.51 6.17
N ARG A 11 12.16 -7.69 5.81
CA ARG A 11 13.56 -8.10 6.00
C ARG A 11 14.16 -8.62 4.72
N SER A 12 15.47 -8.40 4.55
CA SER A 12 16.24 -8.89 3.40
C SER A 12 17.01 -10.15 3.76
N PHE A 13 17.01 -11.14 2.87
CA PHE A 13 17.66 -12.44 3.06
C PHE A 13 18.44 -12.83 1.80
N LEU A 14 19.72 -13.19 1.96
CA LEU A 14 20.51 -13.79 0.89
C LEU A 14 20.06 -15.23 0.64
N ALA A 15 20.35 -15.78 -0.55
CA ALA A 15 19.97 -17.15 -0.95
C ALA A 15 20.23 -18.24 0.11
N ARG A 16 21.37 -18.15 0.81
CA ARG A 16 21.73 -19.11 1.86
C ARG A 16 20.83 -19.08 3.11
N PHE A 17 20.10 -17.99 3.33
CA PHE A 17 19.23 -17.75 4.49
C PHE A 17 17.74 -17.97 4.16
N HIS A 18 17.44 -18.90 3.26
CA HIS A 18 16.06 -19.18 2.82
C HIS A 18 15.16 -19.71 3.95
N LYS A 19 15.71 -20.44 4.93
CA LYS A 19 14.94 -20.98 6.07
C LYS A 19 14.53 -19.86 7.02
N GLU A 20 15.44 -18.94 7.29
CA GLU A 20 15.24 -17.77 8.13
C GLU A 20 14.24 -16.81 7.48
N CYS A 21 14.35 -16.61 6.16
CA CYS A 21 13.34 -15.88 5.40
C CYS A 21 11.94 -16.48 5.58
N ALA A 22 11.82 -17.80 5.39
CA ALA A 22 10.54 -18.48 5.54
C ALA A 22 10.00 -18.41 6.98
N ALA A 23 10.87 -18.54 7.99
CA ALA A 23 10.49 -18.42 9.40
C ALA A 23 10.00 -17.01 9.74
N HIS A 24 10.68 -15.98 9.26
CA HIS A 24 10.27 -14.57 9.43
C HIS A 24 8.89 -14.31 8.83
N VAL A 25 8.65 -14.82 7.62
CA VAL A 25 7.36 -14.65 6.93
C VAL A 25 6.24 -15.42 7.63
N ARG A 26 6.49 -16.66 8.09
CA ARG A 26 5.52 -17.43 8.88
C ARG A 26 5.17 -16.76 10.21
N ALA A 27 6.09 -15.98 10.77
CA ALA A 27 5.84 -15.18 11.96
C ALA A 27 5.10 -13.85 11.66
N GLY A 28 4.65 -13.64 10.43
CA GLY A 28 3.82 -12.52 10.00
C GLY A 28 4.58 -11.37 9.31
N GLY A 29 5.89 -11.50 9.11
CA GLY A 29 6.68 -10.50 8.40
C GLY A 29 6.66 -10.67 6.88
N HIS A 30 7.35 -9.79 6.17
CA HIS A 30 7.58 -9.90 4.72
C HIS A 30 9.08 -10.12 4.46
N GLY A 31 9.40 -10.99 3.50
CA GLY A 31 10.77 -11.35 3.14
C GLY A 31 11.15 -10.89 1.74
N VAL A 32 12.26 -10.18 1.61
CA VAL A 32 12.92 -9.90 0.33
C VAL A 32 14.05 -10.91 0.17
N TYR A 33 13.80 -11.95 -0.60
CA TYR A 33 14.72 -13.07 -0.81
C TYR A 33 15.53 -12.88 -2.09
N TRP A 34 16.84 -12.72 -1.97
CA TRP A 34 17.75 -12.52 -3.10
C TRP A 34 18.30 -13.85 -3.60
N GLU A 35 17.77 -14.32 -4.74
CA GLU A 35 18.30 -15.46 -5.48
C GLU A 35 19.70 -15.14 -6.05
N GLU A 36 19.85 -13.90 -6.54
CA GLU A 36 21.09 -13.32 -7.07
C GLU A 36 21.14 -11.83 -6.68
N PRO A 37 22.28 -11.12 -6.77
CA PRO A 37 22.42 -9.73 -6.31
C PRO A 37 21.41 -8.71 -6.87
N LYS A 38 20.78 -8.99 -8.03
CA LYS A 38 19.78 -8.11 -8.66
C LYS A 38 18.44 -8.80 -8.88
N ARG A 39 18.28 -10.03 -8.39
CA ARG A 39 17.10 -10.88 -8.59
C ARG A 39 16.50 -11.22 -7.23
N ALA A 40 15.51 -10.43 -6.84
CA ALA A 40 14.76 -10.62 -5.61
C ALA A 40 13.39 -11.25 -5.87
N ARG A 41 12.96 -12.08 -4.94
CA ARG A 41 11.55 -12.42 -4.75
C ARG A 41 11.02 -11.78 -3.48
N LEU A 42 9.81 -11.28 -3.55
CA LEU A 42 9.05 -10.95 -2.36
C LEU A 42 8.34 -12.23 -1.90
N VAL A 43 8.51 -12.58 -0.63
CA VAL A 43 7.94 -13.74 0.05
C VAL A 43 7.01 -13.23 1.14
N LEU A 44 5.77 -13.70 1.14
CA LEU A 44 4.67 -13.18 1.96
C LEU A 44 3.81 -14.32 2.51
N PRO A 45 3.04 -14.08 3.59
CA PRO A 45 1.85 -14.89 3.85
C PRO A 45 0.95 -14.91 2.60
N VAL A 46 0.17 -15.98 2.41
CA VAL A 46 -0.79 -16.02 1.31
C VAL A 46 -1.83 -14.91 1.55
N PRO A 47 -2.03 -13.98 0.59
CA PRO A 47 -3.04 -12.94 0.73
C PRO A 47 -4.43 -13.52 0.97
N ASP A 48 -5.17 -12.93 1.90
CA ASP A 48 -6.58 -13.25 2.13
C ASP A 48 -7.47 -12.34 1.26
N ASP A 49 -8.03 -12.90 0.19
CA ASP A 49 -8.88 -12.16 -0.75
C ASP A 49 -10.20 -11.67 -0.11
N ASP A 50 -10.62 -12.28 1.00
CA ASP A 50 -11.82 -11.88 1.75
C ASP A 50 -11.52 -10.72 2.71
N ASN A 51 -10.24 -10.39 2.93
CA ASN A 51 -9.81 -9.27 3.76
C ASN A 51 -9.43 -8.05 2.89
N PRO A 52 -10.31 -7.04 2.77
CA PRO A 52 -10.04 -5.86 1.94
C PRO A 52 -8.88 -4.98 2.45
N SER A 53 -8.34 -5.26 3.64
CA SER A 53 -7.19 -4.56 4.24
C SER A 53 -5.96 -5.45 4.39
N ASP A 54 -5.88 -6.56 3.66
CA ASP A 54 -4.75 -7.48 3.71
C ASP A 54 -3.44 -6.80 3.28
N LEU A 55 -2.46 -6.72 4.19
CA LEU A 55 -1.21 -6.01 3.93
C LEU A 55 -0.25 -6.77 3.01
N ALA A 56 -0.39 -8.09 2.88
CA ALA A 56 0.36 -8.89 1.92
C ALA A 56 -0.15 -8.62 0.50
N LEU A 57 -1.47 -8.60 0.30
CA LEU A 57 -2.10 -8.20 -0.97
C LEU A 57 -1.62 -6.82 -1.40
N PHE A 58 -1.69 -5.82 -0.52
CA PHE A 58 -1.28 -4.46 -0.88
C PHE A 58 0.23 -4.31 -1.06
N SER A 59 1.05 -5.15 -0.43
CA SER A 59 2.49 -5.20 -0.72
C SER A 59 2.81 -5.71 -2.12
N LEU A 60 1.95 -6.58 -2.69
CA LEU A 60 2.01 -7.05 -4.07
C LEU A 60 1.53 -5.98 -5.04
N LEU A 61 0.38 -5.36 -4.75
CA LEU A 61 -0.21 -4.31 -5.58
C LEU A 61 0.71 -3.10 -5.74
N ASP A 62 1.43 -2.72 -4.67
CA ASP A 62 2.45 -1.65 -4.71
C ASP A 62 3.61 -1.96 -5.67
N LEU A 63 3.85 -3.24 -5.98
CA LEU A 63 4.83 -3.67 -7.00
C LEU A 63 4.17 -3.89 -8.39
N GLY A 64 2.92 -3.48 -8.57
CA GLY A 64 2.14 -3.73 -9.78
C GLY A 64 1.84 -5.22 -10.00
N LYS A 65 1.86 -6.04 -8.96
CA LYS A 65 1.62 -7.48 -9.04
C LYS A 65 0.20 -7.82 -8.59
N GLN A 66 -0.58 -8.38 -9.51
CA GLN A 66 -1.91 -8.92 -9.26
C GLN A 66 -1.94 -10.44 -9.20
N ARG A 67 -0.79 -11.09 -9.40
CA ARG A 67 -0.64 -12.54 -9.39
C ARG A 67 0.61 -12.91 -8.61
N TRP A 68 0.51 -14.02 -7.88
CA TRP A 68 1.59 -14.60 -7.10
C TRP A 68 1.57 -16.12 -7.25
N LYS A 69 2.66 -16.77 -6.86
CA LYS A 69 2.76 -18.22 -6.79
C LYS A 69 2.72 -18.66 -5.34
N VAL A 70 1.82 -19.56 -4.98
CA VAL A 70 1.90 -20.27 -3.69
C VAL A 70 2.86 -21.44 -3.89
N GLU A 71 3.95 -21.47 -3.12
CA GLU A 71 4.95 -22.54 -3.25
C GLU A 71 4.44 -23.82 -2.59
N GLU A 72 4.54 -24.95 -3.30
CA GLU A 72 4.05 -26.25 -2.80
C GLU A 72 5.10 -27.00 -1.96
N LYS A 73 6.38 -26.77 -2.26
CA LYS A 73 7.51 -27.56 -1.71
C LYS A 73 8.66 -26.66 -1.27
N GLY A 74 9.54 -27.24 -0.47
CA GLY A 74 10.75 -26.57 0.01
C GLY A 74 10.49 -25.59 1.15
N PRO A 75 11.47 -24.73 1.47
CA PRO A 75 11.44 -23.84 2.63
C PRO A 75 10.24 -22.90 2.65
N PHE A 76 9.80 -22.46 1.47
CA PHE A 76 8.67 -21.54 1.28
C PHE A 76 7.32 -22.24 1.08
N ALA A 77 7.23 -23.56 1.28
CA ALA A 77 5.96 -24.27 1.14
C ALA A 77 4.84 -23.60 1.96
N GLY A 78 3.71 -23.33 1.31
CA GLY A 78 2.55 -22.64 1.86
C GLY A 78 2.66 -21.11 1.92
N LEU A 79 3.72 -20.51 1.34
CA LEU A 79 3.90 -19.06 1.27
C LEU A 79 3.71 -18.54 -0.16
N ALA A 80 3.25 -17.30 -0.27
CA ALA A 80 3.18 -16.61 -1.55
C ALA A 80 4.55 -16.04 -1.93
N THR A 81 4.96 -16.23 -3.18
CA THR A 81 6.15 -15.62 -3.74
C THR A 81 5.84 -14.92 -5.06
N VAL A 82 6.54 -13.81 -5.30
CA VAL A 82 6.52 -13.11 -6.59
C VAL A 82 7.90 -12.57 -6.90
N LEU A 83 8.26 -12.56 -8.18
CA LEU A 83 9.47 -11.88 -8.64
C LEU A 83 9.29 -10.36 -8.49
N VAL A 84 10.22 -9.72 -7.81
CA VAL A 84 10.30 -8.25 -7.78
C VAL A 84 10.87 -7.81 -9.13
N PRO A 85 10.14 -6.99 -9.91
CA PRO A 85 10.67 -6.52 -11.16
C PRO A 85 11.88 -5.61 -10.89
N ARG A 86 12.89 -5.69 -11.76
CA ARG A 86 14.23 -5.17 -11.46
C ARG A 86 14.25 -3.65 -11.29
N SER A 87 13.37 -2.94 -12.00
CA SER A 87 13.19 -1.49 -11.87
C SER A 87 12.58 -1.08 -10.53
N GLU A 88 12.02 -2.02 -9.77
CA GLU A 88 11.29 -1.83 -8.52
C GLU A 88 12.08 -2.37 -7.32
N ASN A 89 13.31 -2.87 -7.53
CA ASN A 89 14.19 -3.29 -6.44
C ASN A 89 14.42 -2.17 -5.40
N TRP A 90 14.45 -0.91 -5.83
CA TRP A 90 14.57 0.23 -4.92
C TRP A 90 13.40 0.32 -3.94
N ILE A 91 12.18 -0.06 -4.36
CA ILE A 91 10.99 -0.03 -3.51
C ILE A 91 11.20 -0.99 -2.33
N VAL A 92 11.51 -2.26 -2.62
CA VAL A 92 11.69 -3.26 -1.56
C VAL A 92 12.92 -2.99 -0.69
N LEU A 93 13.98 -2.40 -1.24
CA LEU A 93 15.14 -1.96 -0.47
C LEU A 93 14.80 -0.82 0.47
N ARG A 94 14.03 0.19 0.03
CA ARG A 94 13.55 1.26 0.89
C ARG A 94 12.69 0.72 2.04
N ARG A 95 11.83 -0.28 1.79
CA ARG A 95 11.05 -0.95 2.83
C ARG A 95 11.95 -1.64 3.87
N VAL A 96 12.96 -2.38 3.41
CA VAL A 96 13.94 -3.06 4.28
C VAL A 96 14.71 -2.06 5.14
N GLU A 97 15.19 -0.97 4.54
CA GLU A 97 15.94 0.07 5.23
C GLU A 97 15.07 0.76 6.30
N ARG A 98 13.88 1.22 5.93
CA ARG A 98 12.90 1.79 6.87
C ARG A 98 12.67 0.84 8.04
N ASP A 99 12.48 -0.44 7.76
CA ASP A 99 12.09 -1.43 8.76
C ASP A 99 13.25 -1.97 9.61
N SER A 100 14.50 -1.64 9.26
CA SER A 100 15.72 -2.17 9.89
C SER A 100 15.81 -1.90 11.41
N VAL A 101 15.19 -0.83 11.88
CA VAL A 101 15.20 -0.41 13.30
C VAL A 101 14.15 -1.12 14.15
N HIS A 102 13.19 -1.81 13.55
CA HIS A 102 12.11 -2.46 14.29
C HIS A 102 12.53 -3.86 14.76
N PRO A 103 12.24 -4.26 16.00
CA PRO A 103 12.47 -5.63 16.42
C PRO A 103 11.39 -6.56 15.84
N GLY A 104 11.76 -7.81 15.56
CA GLY A 104 10.82 -8.88 15.26
C GLY A 104 10.16 -8.83 13.87
N PRO A 105 9.17 -9.72 13.63
CA PRO A 105 8.54 -9.91 12.33
C PRO A 105 7.33 -9.02 12.08
N THR A 106 6.70 -8.50 13.14
CA THR A 106 5.54 -7.61 13.04
C THR A 106 5.62 -6.51 14.08
N ARG A 107 4.90 -5.41 13.83
CA ARG A 107 4.79 -4.29 14.77
C ARG A 107 3.35 -3.83 14.85
N LYS A 108 2.85 -3.70 16.09
CA LYS A 108 1.56 -3.06 16.35
C LYS A 108 1.68 -1.54 16.23
N VAL A 109 0.88 -0.97 15.34
CA VAL A 109 0.89 0.47 15.02
C VAL A 109 -0.54 1.02 15.08
N ARG A 110 -0.66 2.28 15.49
CA ARG A 110 -1.94 2.97 15.63
C ARG A 110 -1.94 4.20 14.73
N PHE A 111 -2.92 4.27 13.83
CA PHE A 111 -3.04 5.36 12.85
C PHE A 111 -4.43 5.98 12.89
N ASP A 112 -4.49 7.31 12.72
CA ASP A 112 -5.74 8.01 12.45
C ASP A 112 -5.70 8.63 11.05
N CYS A 113 -6.46 8.04 10.13
CA CYS A 113 -6.54 8.51 8.75
C CYS A 113 -7.13 9.92 8.64
N LEU A 114 -7.95 10.34 9.61
CA LEU A 114 -8.54 11.68 9.62
C LEU A 114 -7.57 12.75 10.11
N ALA A 115 -6.42 12.36 10.68
CA ALA A 115 -5.43 13.29 11.20
C ALA A 115 -4.43 13.75 10.13
N CYS A 116 -3.92 12.84 9.28
CA CYS A 116 -2.78 13.14 8.40
C CYS A 116 -3.13 13.51 6.95
N GLY A 117 -4.16 12.88 6.35
CA GLY A 117 -4.52 13.12 4.94
C GLY A 117 -3.43 12.80 3.91
N ALA A 118 -2.39 12.04 4.27
CA ALA A 118 -1.22 11.81 3.41
C ALA A 118 -1.58 11.16 2.06
N CYS A 119 -2.35 10.07 2.08
CA CYS A 119 -2.79 9.37 0.86
C CYS A 119 -3.78 10.16 -0.01
N CYS A 120 -4.25 11.32 0.47
CA CYS A 120 -5.10 12.23 -0.29
C CYS A 120 -4.28 13.29 -1.05
N LYS A 121 -2.96 13.14 -1.13
CA LYS A 121 -2.05 13.97 -1.91
C LYS A 121 -1.30 13.11 -2.91
N ASP A 122 -1.15 13.64 -4.12
CA ASP A 122 -0.42 13.06 -5.25
C ASP A 122 -0.78 11.59 -5.56
N ASN A 123 -2.03 11.20 -5.30
CA ASN A 123 -2.53 9.86 -5.56
C ASN A 123 -3.70 9.90 -6.55
N GLU A 124 -3.54 9.22 -7.69
CA GLU A 124 -4.59 9.16 -8.71
C GLU A 124 -5.66 8.13 -8.31
N VAL A 125 -6.92 8.58 -8.26
CA VAL A 125 -8.05 7.73 -7.90
C VAL A 125 -8.89 7.49 -9.14
N ILE A 126 -8.86 6.26 -9.64
CA ILE A 126 -9.73 5.80 -10.71
C ILE A 126 -11.12 5.51 -10.13
N LEU A 127 -12.15 6.00 -10.80
CA LEU A 127 -13.55 5.71 -10.51
C LEU A 127 -14.02 4.54 -11.38
N PHE A 128 -14.42 3.45 -10.74
CA PHE A 128 -15.03 2.29 -11.37
C PHE A 128 -16.55 2.47 -11.52
N PRO A 129 -17.23 1.63 -12.33
CA PRO A 129 -18.68 1.73 -12.50
C PRO A 129 -19.48 1.67 -11.19
N VAL A 130 -18.99 0.91 -10.19
CA VAL A 130 -19.60 0.86 -8.85
C VAL A 130 -19.51 2.20 -8.12
N ASP A 131 -18.42 2.95 -8.27
CA ASP A 131 -18.28 4.29 -7.67
C ASP A 131 -19.22 5.29 -8.33
N VAL A 132 -19.37 5.19 -9.65
CA VAL A 132 -20.31 6.01 -10.45
C VAL A 132 -21.74 5.77 -9.97
N GLU A 133 -22.13 4.51 -9.75
CA GLU A 133 -23.47 4.20 -9.28
C GLU A 133 -23.69 4.69 -7.86
N ARG A 134 -22.73 4.46 -6.95
CA ARG A 134 -22.74 5.01 -5.58
C ARG A 134 -22.95 6.53 -5.57
N PHE A 135 -22.32 7.26 -6.49
CA PHE A 135 -22.50 8.70 -6.59
C PHE A 135 -23.89 9.09 -7.10
N ARG A 136 -24.51 8.30 -8.00
CA ARG A 136 -25.89 8.53 -8.47
C ARG A 136 -26.90 8.31 -7.36
N GLU A 137 -26.80 7.18 -6.67
CA GLU A 137 -27.68 6.83 -5.55
C GLU A 137 -27.63 7.88 -4.43
N ALA A 138 -26.44 8.45 -4.20
CA ALA A 138 -26.26 9.53 -3.23
C ALA A 138 -26.68 10.92 -3.73
N GLY A 139 -27.20 11.05 -4.97
CA GLY A 139 -27.55 12.35 -5.58
C GLY A 139 -26.34 13.24 -5.89
N ARG A 140 -25.12 12.71 -5.89
CA ARG A 140 -23.85 13.42 -6.05
C ARG A 140 -23.24 13.27 -7.44
N THR A 141 -24.07 13.47 -8.47
CA THR A 141 -23.63 13.34 -9.87
C THR A 141 -22.60 14.39 -10.29
N ASP A 142 -22.43 15.45 -9.51
CA ASP A 142 -21.37 16.44 -9.65
C ASP A 142 -19.97 15.81 -9.54
N LEU A 143 -19.81 14.76 -8.72
CA LEU A 143 -18.53 14.08 -8.49
C LEU A 143 -17.97 13.38 -9.74
N MET A 144 -18.81 13.18 -10.77
CA MET A 144 -18.42 12.55 -12.03
C MET A 144 -18.10 13.57 -13.13
N LYS A 145 -18.17 14.87 -12.83
CA LYS A 145 -18.05 15.96 -13.81
C LYS A 145 -16.86 16.84 -13.50
N PRO A 146 -16.32 17.56 -14.50
CA PRO A 146 -15.37 18.64 -14.25
C PRO A 146 -15.98 19.71 -13.33
N PRO A 147 -15.19 20.32 -12.42
CA PRO A 147 -13.75 20.14 -12.27
C PRO A 147 -13.39 18.98 -11.32
N LEU A 148 -14.33 18.18 -10.81
CA LEU A 148 -14.10 17.17 -9.76
C LEU A 148 -13.55 15.85 -10.31
N ALA A 149 -14.03 15.42 -11.47
CA ALA A 149 -13.52 14.27 -12.20
C ALA A 149 -13.25 14.61 -13.67
N ARG A 150 -12.39 13.82 -14.31
CA ARG A 150 -12.06 13.91 -15.73
C ARG A 150 -11.80 12.53 -16.33
N ARG A 151 -11.83 12.42 -17.65
CA ARG A 151 -11.40 11.19 -18.35
C ARG A 151 -9.92 11.23 -18.67
N VAL A 152 -9.23 10.11 -18.41
CA VAL A 152 -7.82 9.87 -18.74
C VAL A 152 -7.72 8.47 -19.31
N ASN A 153 -7.27 8.34 -20.56
CA ASN A 153 -7.10 7.04 -21.23
C ASN A 153 -8.35 6.13 -21.12
N GLY A 154 -9.54 6.71 -21.34
CA GLY A 154 -10.82 6.00 -21.25
C GLY A 154 -11.37 5.81 -19.83
N LYS A 155 -10.57 5.98 -18.78
CA LYS A 155 -10.97 5.83 -17.38
C LYS A 155 -11.45 7.16 -16.81
N LEU A 156 -12.44 7.12 -15.91
CA LEU A 156 -12.83 8.29 -15.13
C LEU A 156 -11.94 8.37 -13.89
N VAL A 157 -11.36 9.54 -13.61
CA VAL A 157 -10.47 9.74 -12.46
C VAL A 157 -10.89 10.97 -11.68
N LEU A 158 -10.77 10.91 -10.35
CA LEU A 158 -10.86 12.11 -9.52
C LEU A 158 -9.67 13.01 -9.83
N THR A 159 -9.92 14.31 -9.79
CA THR A 159 -8.90 15.31 -10.09
C THR A 159 -8.23 15.80 -8.81
N LEU A 160 -6.95 16.14 -8.95
CA LEU A 160 -6.17 16.80 -7.92
C LEU A 160 -6.09 18.32 -8.22
N LEU A 161 -5.78 19.11 -7.21
CA LEU A 161 -5.43 20.52 -7.39
C LEU A 161 -4.13 20.63 -8.22
N PRO A 162 -4.06 21.45 -9.28
CA PRO A 162 -2.93 21.46 -10.20
C PRO A 162 -1.57 21.74 -9.53
N GLU A 163 -1.54 22.69 -8.59
CA GLU A 163 -0.32 23.22 -7.97
C GLU A 163 0.15 22.37 -6.79
N THR A 164 -0.80 21.90 -5.97
CA THR A 164 -0.48 21.21 -4.72
C THR A 164 -0.64 19.69 -4.79
N LYS A 165 -1.19 19.17 -5.89
CA LYS A 165 -1.56 17.76 -6.07
C LYS A 165 -2.46 17.21 -4.96
N ARG A 166 -3.10 18.06 -4.16
CA ARG A 166 -4.04 17.63 -3.12
C ARG A 166 -5.37 17.23 -3.75
N CYS A 167 -6.02 16.21 -3.19
CA CYS A 167 -7.38 15.85 -3.55
C CYS A 167 -8.31 17.05 -3.37
N ARG A 168 -9.16 17.33 -4.36
CA ARG A 168 -10.13 18.43 -4.29
C ARG A 168 -11.14 18.30 -3.15
N HIS A 169 -11.34 17.08 -2.65
CA HIS A 169 -12.25 16.79 -1.55
C HIS A 169 -11.57 16.82 -0.18
N LEU A 170 -10.25 17.05 -0.11
CA LEU A 170 -9.54 17.14 1.17
C LEU A 170 -9.71 18.55 1.77
N ALA A 171 -10.49 18.64 2.84
CA ALA A 171 -10.72 19.88 3.56
C ALA A 171 -9.45 20.36 4.31
N LYS A 172 -9.51 21.58 4.88
CA LYS A 172 -8.39 22.17 5.63
C LYS A 172 -8.07 21.41 6.92
N ASP A 173 -9.04 20.71 7.48
CA ASP A 173 -8.90 19.89 8.69
C ASP A 173 -8.55 18.42 8.37
N ASN A 174 -8.05 18.14 7.16
CA ASN A 174 -7.71 16.81 6.64
C ASN A 174 -8.88 15.82 6.52
N LYS A 175 -10.13 16.26 6.71
CA LYS A 175 -11.31 15.41 6.48
C LYS A 175 -11.75 15.43 5.02
N CYS A 176 -12.32 14.32 4.57
CA CYS A 176 -12.83 14.20 3.22
C CYS A 176 -14.26 14.78 3.13
N GLY A 177 -14.49 15.72 2.19
CA GLY A 177 -15.81 16.29 1.92
C GLY A 177 -16.82 15.33 1.27
N ILE A 178 -16.37 14.14 0.88
CA ILE A 178 -17.22 13.06 0.33
C ILE A 178 -17.08 11.77 1.14
N TYR A 179 -16.75 11.86 2.44
CA TYR A 179 -16.33 10.71 3.26
C TYR A 179 -17.29 9.51 3.21
N THR A 180 -18.59 9.77 3.26
CA THR A 180 -19.66 8.75 3.28
C THR A 180 -19.87 8.06 1.94
N VAL A 181 -19.45 8.69 0.85
CA VAL A 181 -19.60 8.20 -0.52
C VAL A 181 -18.23 8.08 -1.18
N ARG A 182 -17.18 7.78 -0.42
CA ARG A 182 -15.83 7.64 -0.99
C ARG A 182 -15.80 6.53 -2.05
N PRO A 183 -14.99 6.68 -3.11
CA PRO A 183 -14.69 5.59 -4.02
C PRO A 183 -14.09 4.38 -3.30
N ASP A 184 -14.15 3.21 -3.92
CA ASP A 184 -13.54 1.98 -3.40
C ASP A 184 -12.06 2.18 -3.13
N ALA A 185 -11.32 2.71 -4.10
CA ALA A 185 -9.89 2.98 -3.95
C ALA A 185 -9.54 3.89 -2.74
N CYS A 186 -10.47 4.72 -2.28
CA CYS A 186 -10.29 5.58 -1.10
C CYS A 186 -10.79 4.95 0.21
N SER A 187 -11.80 4.08 0.13
CA SER A 187 -12.47 3.49 1.29
C SER A 187 -11.87 2.16 1.71
N SER A 188 -11.31 1.39 0.76
CA SER A 188 -10.57 0.15 0.99
C SER A 188 -9.05 0.36 1.14
N PHE A 189 -8.55 1.59 1.03
CA PHE A 189 -7.12 1.86 1.15
C PHE A 189 -6.59 1.44 2.54
N PRO A 190 -5.64 0.48 2.62
CA PRO A 190 -5.26 -0.10 3.89
C PRO A 190 -4.32 0.81 4.64
N VAL A 191 -4.72 1.05 5.87
CA VAL A 191 -3.90 1.73 6.87
C VAL A 191 -2.65 0.89 7.15
N ALA A 192 -1.49 1.55 7.25
CA ALA A 192 -0.19 0.91 7.45
C ALA A 192 0.33 0.05 6.28
N SER A 193 -0.32 0.09 5.11
CA SER A 193 0.23 -0.47 3.87
C SER A 193 1.50 0.25 3.42
N GLU A 194 2.27 -0.37 2.53
CA GLU A 194 3.50 0.22 1.99
C GLU A 194 3.23 1.58 1.31
N CYS A 195 2.16 1.68 0.52
CA CYS A 195 1.73 2.95 -0.08
C CYS A 195 1.34 4.00 0.98
N CYS A 196 0.70 3.57 2.08
CA CYS A 196 0.34 4.47 3.18
C CYS A 196 1.57 5.04 3.88
N LEU A 197 2.55 4.18 4.18
CA LEU A 197 3.81 4.57 4.81
C LEU A 197 4.62 5.48 3.90
N PHE A 198 4.70 5.13 2.60
CA PHE A 198 5.37 5.93 1.59
C PHE A 198 4.76 7.33 1.47
N ALA A 199 3.43 7.44 1.31
CA ALA A 199 2.76 8.74 1.22
C ALA A 199 3.00 9.60 2.48
N ARG A 200 3.04 9.00 3.68
CA ARG A 200 3.32 9.77 4.91
C ARG A 200 4.75 10.31 4.95
N GLU A 201 5.70 9.52 4.45
CA GLU A 201 7.08 9.92 4.33
C GLU A 201 7.25 11.05 3.31
N THR A 202 6.77 10.87 2.08
CA THR A 202 6.97 11.84 1.00
C THR A 202 6.18 13.13 1.19
N GLU A 203 4.93 13.02 1.65
CA GLU A 203 4.01 14.15 1.67
C GLU A 203 4.04 14.98 2.95
N LEU A 204 4.56 14.39 4.03
CA LEU A 204 4.50 14.97 5.38
C LEU A 204 5.82 14.83 6.16
N GLY A 205 6.82 14.10 5.66
CA GLY A 205 8.04 13.81 6.42
C GLY A 205 7.79 12.97 7.67
N ILE A 206 6.71 12.17 7.71
CA ILE A 206 6.37 11.32 8.85
C ILE A 206 6.85 9.89 8.59
N TYR A 207 7.93 9.51 9.25
CA TYR A 207 8.57 8.20 9.11
C TYR A 207 8.10 7.22 10.20
N ASP A 208 7.79 5.97 9.82
CA ASP A 208 7.46 4.90 10.77
C ASP A 208 8.71 4.22 11.35
N GLY A 209 9.81 4.20 10.60
CA GLY A 209 11.08 3.56 10.97
C GLY A 209 12.28 4.44 10.69
N LEU A 210 13.35 3.87 10.14
CA LEU A 210 14.59 4.59 9.86
C LEU A 210 14.33 5.75 8.90
N ARG A 211 14.79 6.94 9.31
CA ARG A 211 14.79 8.14 8.47
C ARG A 211 15.97 8.05 7.51
N PRO A 212 15.78 8.28 6.20
CA PRO A 212 16.89 8.47 5.28
C PRO A 212 17.78 9.61 5.80
N GLU A 213 19.09 9.42 5.74
CA GLU A 213 20.03 10.52 5.97
C GLU A 213 19.82 11.58 4.87
N ALA A 214 19.83 12.86 5.26
CA ALA A 214 19.53 13.99 4.38
C ALA A 214 20.67 14.30 3.40
#